data_AF-A0A7M2ADY8-F1
#
_entry.id   AF-A0A7M2ADY8-F1
#
_cell.length_a   1.000
_cell.length_b   1.000
_cell.length_c   1.000
_cell.angle_alpha   90.00
_cell.angle_beta   90.00
_cell.angle_gamma   90.00
#
_symmetry.space_group_name_H-M   'P 1'
#
loop_
_entity.id
_entity.type
_entity.pdbx_description
1 polymer ?
#
loop_
_entity_poly.entity_id
_entity_poly.type
_entity_poly.pdbx_seq_one_letter_code
_entity_poly.pdbx_strand_id
1 'polypeptide(L)' 'MYDQLQDMNLFLESMHDLETKIRQLIQRSGLSEEEQRFILGHILVVPGKDISCQQN' A
#
# COMPACT_ATOMS: atom_id res chain seq x y z
N MET A 1 19.46 13.76 -15.98
CA MET A 1 18.48 12.93 -16.72
C MET A 1 18.59 11.47 -16.31
N TYR A 2 19.76 10.82 -16.37
CA TYR A 2 19.94 9.46 -15.84
C TYR A 2 19.85 9.39 -14.30
N ASP A 3 20.43 10.36 -13.58
CA ASP A 3 20.38 10.37 -12.10
C ASP A 3 18.94 10.50 -11.56
N GLN A 4 18.10 11.31 -12.20
CA GLN A 4 16.70 11.48 -11.80
C GLN A 4 15.86 10.22 -12.03
N LEU A 5 16.16 9.44 -13.07
CA LEU A 5 15.52 8.14 -13.31
C LEU A 5 15.97 7.09 -12.29
N GLN A 6 17.24 7.15 -11.86
CA GLN A 6 17.78 6.28 -10.82
C GLN A 6 17.14 6.59 -9.46
N ASP A 7 17.04 7.87 -9.09
CA ASP A 7 16.37 8.30 -7.85
C ASP A 7 14.89 7.89 -7.83
N MET A 8 14.21 7.97 -8.98
CA MET A 8 12.83 7.51 -9.11
C MET A 8 12.70 5.99 -8.92
N ASN A 9 13.62 5.21 -9.49
CA ASN A 9 13.63 3.75 -9.30
C ASN A 9 13.87 3.38 -7.82
N LEU A 10 14.83 4.04 -7.16
CA LEU A 10 15.09 3.84 -5.73
C LEU A 10 13.88 4.21 -4.87
N PHE A 11 13.18 5.28 -5.22
CA PHE A 11 11.94 5.66 -4.55
C PHE A 11 10.85 4.59 -4.71
N LEU A 12 10.62 4.10 -5.93
CA LEU A 12 9.62 3.08 -6.21
C LEU A 12 9.93 1.74 -5.52
N GLU A 13 11.21 1.33 -5.51
CA GLU A 13 11.65 0.15 -4.76
C GLU A 13 11.42 0.32 -3.26
N SER A 14 11.78 1.48 -2.70
CA SER A 14 11.57 1.78 -1.27
C SER A 14 10.09 1.76 -0.88
N MET A 15 9.22 2.26 -1.76
CA MET A 15 7.77 2.22 -1.57
C MET A 15 7.21 0.79 -1.64
N HIS A 16 7.72 -0.03 -2.56
CA HIS A 16 7.33 -1.44 -2.67
C HIS A 16 7.74 -2.25 -1.43
N ASP A 17 8.95 -2.02 -0.93
CA ASP A 17 9.45 -2.64 0.30
C ASP A 17 8.61 -2.25 1.52
N LEU A 18 8.24 -0.97 1.61
CA LEU A 18 7.38 -0.46 2.68
C LEU A 18 5.99 -1.11 2.63
N GLU A 19 5.39 -1.20 1.44
CA GLU A 19 4.11 -1.86 1.25
C GLU A 19 4.17 -3.33 1.70
N THR A 20 5.23 -4.04 1.31
CA THR A 20 5.43 -5.45 1.68
C THR A 20 5.52 -5.62 3.20
N LYS A 21 6.26 -4.75 3.89
CA LYS A 21 6.38 -4.79 5.35
C LYS A 21 5.05 -4.52 6.04
N ILE A 22 4.27 -3.54 5.56
CA ILE A 22 2.94 -3.24 6.10
C ILE A 22 2.00 -4.44 5.94
N ARG A 23 1.98 -5.08 4.75
CA ARG A 23 1.20 -6.30 4.50
C ARG A 23 1.58 -7.42 5.46
N GLN A 24 2.87 -7.67 5.67
CA GLN A 24 3.35 -8.70 6.59
C GLN A 24 2.96 -8.42 8.05
N LEU A 25 3.02 -7.16 8.49
CA LEU A 25 2.60 -6.77 9.83
C LEU A 25 1.10 -7.01 10.05
N ILE A 26 0.28 -6.62 9.08
CA ILE A 26 -1.17 -6.81 9.12
C ILE A 26 -1.52 -8.30 9.08
N GLN A 27 -0.87 -9.11 8.24
CA GLN A 27 -1.10 -10.55 8.19
C GLN A 27 -0.76 -11.26 9.51
N ARG A 28 0.25 -10.77 10.24
CA ARG A 28 0.67 -11.33 11.54
C ARG A 28 -0.16 -10.84 12.72
N SER A 29 -1.03 -9.85 12.53
CA SER A 29 -1.76 -9.18 13.61
C SER A 29 -2.99 -9.94 14.13
N GLY A 30 -3.26 -11.15 13.62
CA GLY A 30 -4.38 -11.98 14.07
C GLY A 30 -5.76 -11.47 13.63
N LEU A 31 -5.80 -10.46 12.76
CA LEU A 31 -7.01 -9.87 12.21
C LEU A 31 -7.66 -10.79 11.18
N SER A 32 -8.99 -10.74 11.10
CA SER A 32 -9.75 -11.40 10.02
C SER A 32 -9.43 -10.78 8.66
N GLU A 33 -9.68 -11.51 7.56
CA GLU A 33 -9.40 -11.01 6.21
C GLU A 33 -10.10 -9.68 5.90
N GLU A 34 -11.30 -9.47 6.43
CA GLU A 34 -12.05 -8.22 6.24
C GLU A 34 -11.37 -7.03 6.93
N GLU A 35 -10.93 -7.21 8.17
CA GLU A 35 -10.18 -6.20 8.92
C GLU A 35 -8.83 -5.91 8.27
N GLN A 36 -8.13 -6.94 7.79
CA GLN A 36 -6.88 -6.75 7.06
C GLN A 36 -7.08 -5.93 5.77
N ARG A 37 -8.15 -6.22 5.01
CA ARG A 37 -8.51 -5.45 3.80
C ARG A 37 -8.90 -4.02 4.13
N PHE A 38 -9.67 -3.81 5.20
CA PHE A 38 -10.06 -2.47 5.66
C PHE A 38 -8.85 -1.61 6.00
N ILE A 39 -7.90 -2.14 6.79
CA ILE A 39 -6.69 -1.43 7.19
C ILE A 39 -5.78 -1.18 5.98
N LEU A 40 -5.59 -2.17 5.12
CA LEU A 40 -4.79 -2.00 3.90
C LEU A 40 -5.38 -0.92 2.98
N GLY A 41 -6.70 -0.89 2.82
CA GLY A 41 -7.40 0.14 2.03
C GLY A 41 -7.29 1.55 2.63
N HIS A 42 -7.13 1.67 3.95
CA HIS A 42 -6.92 2.94 4.63
C HIS A 42 -5.46 3.42 4.62
N ILE A 43 -4.49 2.50 4.64
CA ILE A 43 -3.05 2.86 4.69
C ILE A 43 -2.48 3.03 3.29
N LEU A 44 -2.82 2.14 2.35
CA LEU A 44 -2.33 2.16 0.97
C LEU A 44 -3.33 2.89 0.07
N VAL A 45 -3.56 4.17 0.36
CA VAL A 45 -4.44 5.01 -0.45
C VAL A 45 -3.74 5.32 -1.77
N VAL A 46 -4.23 4.75 -2.87
CA VAL A 46 -3.83 5.13 -4.21
C VAL A 46 -4.71 6.32 -4.63
N PRO A 47 -4.15 7.53 -4.80
CA PRO A 47 -4.94 8.68 -5.23
C PRO A 47 -5.59 8.40 -6.60
N GLY A 48 -6.89 8.67 -6.70
CA GLY A 48 -7.71 8.36 -7.90
C GLY A 48 -8.41 7.00 -7.86
N LYS A 49 -8.14 6.16 -6.85
CA LYS A 49 -8.98 4.99 -6.56
C LYS A 49 -10.07 5.42 -5.57
N ASP A 50 -11.19 5.87 -6.11
CA ASP A 50 -12.38 6.18 -5.33
C ASP A 50 -12.77 4.97 -4.46
N ILE A 51 -12.60 5.13 -3.14
CA ILE A 51 -13.10 4.19 -2.13
C ILE A 51 -14.63 4.39 -1.93
N SER A 52 -15.24 5.29 -2.71
CA SER A 52 -16.65 5.65 -2.67
C SER A 52 -17.58 4.65 -3.41
N CYS A 53 -17.05 3.58 -3.99
CA CYS A 53 -17.84 2.55 -4.67
C CYS A 53 -18.01 1.25 -3.85
N GLN A 54 -18.41 1.34 -2.58
CA GLN A 54 -19.08 0.24 -1.87
C GLN A 54 -20.17 0.78 -0.93
N GLN A 55 -21.06 1.63 -1.47
CA GLN A 55 -22.39 1.84 -0.89
C GLN A 55 -23.41 1.93 -2.02
N ASN A 56 -23.94 0.75 -2.41
CA ASN A 56 -25.32 0.43 -2.81
C ASN A 56 -25.35 -0.83 -3.66
#